data_AF-A0A7X5WSF2-F1
#
_entry.id   AF-A0A7X5WSF2-F1
#
_cell.length_a   1.000
_cell.length_b   1.000
_cell.length_c   1.000
_cell.angle_alpha   90.00
_cell.angle_beta   90.00
_cell.angle_gamma   90.00
#
_symmetry.space_group_name_H-M   'P 1'
#
loop_
_entity.id
_entity.type
_entity.pdbx_description
1 polymer ?
#
loop_
_entity_poly.entity_id
_entity_poly.type
_entity_poly.pdbx_seq_one_letter_code
_entity_poly.pdbx_strand_id
1 'polypeptide(L)'
;NGFYFRTAPSDVLQGPALADLMTADGVSNAVVIYRNDDYGRGFNDALVAALDANGVGAEASIGYDPNATSFDAEAAQVAALGVDAVVL
;
A
#
# COMPACT_ATOMS: atom_id res chain seq x y z
N ASN A 1 16.95 4.01 -28.20
CA ASN A 1 17.91 4.19 -27.09
C ASN A 1 17.15 4.40 -25.80
N GLY A 2 17.12 3.39 -24.92
CA GLY A 2 16.44 3.52 -23.63
C GLY A 2 16.19 2.18 -22.98
N PHE A 3 17.26 1.41 -22.75
CA PHE A 3 17.12 0.24 -21.90
C PHE A 3 16.95 0.72 -20.46
N TYR A 4 15.75 0.50 -19.92
CA TYR A 4 15.46 0.70 -18.51
C TYR A 4 15.76 -0.60 -17.78
N PHE A 5 16.83 -0.61 -16.99
CA PHE A 5 17.17 -1.70 -16.09
C PHE A 5 17.02 -1.21 -14.66
N ARG A 6 16.22 -1.91 -13.86
CA ARG A 6 16.17 -1.75 -12.41
C ARG A 6 16.52 -3.08 -11.76
N THR A 7 17.39 -3.04 -10.76
CA THR A 7 17.75 -4.17 -9.88
C THR A 7 16.79 -4.34 -8.70
N ALA A 8 15.83 -3.42 -8.54
CA ALA A 8 14.71 -3.56 -7.62
C ALA A 8 13.52 -4.19 -8.37
N PRO A 9 12.82 -5.19 -7.79
CA PRO A 9 11.64 -5.76 -8.41
C PRO A 9 10.63 -4.66 -8.74
N SER A 10 9.99 -4.79 -9.89
CA SER A 10 8.89 -3.92 -10.32
C SER A 10 7.84 -3.79 -9.21
N ASP A 11 7.20 -2.64 -9.04
CA ASP A 11 6.07 -2.46 -8.10
C ASP A 11 4.97 -3.52 -8.31
N VAL A 12 4.85 -4.01 -9.55
CA VAL A 12 4.03 -5.16 -9.97
C VAL A 12 4.37 -6.48 -9.25
N LEU A 13 5.61 -6.62 -8.76
CA LEU A 13 6.11 -7.76 -8.00
C LEU A 13 6.27 -7.46 -6.50
N GLN A 14 6.37 -6.18 -6.12
CA GLN A 14 6.48 -5.79 -4.71
C GLN A 14 5.14 -5.87 -3.98
N GLY A 15 4.03 -5.50 -4.63
CA GLY A 15 2.68 -5.65 -4.06
C GLY A 15 2.37 -7.09 -3.63
N PRO A 16 2.54 -8.09 -4.52
CA PRO A 16 2.37 -9.50 -4.17
C PRO A 16 3.31 -9.99 -3.06
N ALA A 17 4.60 -9.65 -3.13
CA ALA A 17 5.55 -10.07 -2.10
C ALA A 17 5.23 -9.48 -0.72
N LEU A 18 4.72 -8.26 -0.67
CA LEU A 18 4.30 -7.60 0.56
C LEU A 18 2.99 -8.19 1.09
N ALA A 19 2.02 -8.47 0.24
CA ALA A 19 0.79 -9.15 0.62
C ALA A 19 1.05 -10.56 1.18
N ASP A 20 2.01 -11.29 0.60
CA ASP A 20 2.44 -12.61 1.09
C ASP A 20 3.08 -12.50 2.48
N LEU A 21 3.93 -11.49 2.70
CA LEU A 21 4.53 -11.23 4.02
C LEU A 21 3.47 -10.90 5.07
N MET A 22 2.54 -10.00 4.75
CA MET A 22 1.46 -9.61 5.66
C MET A 22 0.58 -10.81 6.03
N THR A 23 0.28 -11.66 5.05
CA THR A 23 -0.50 -12.88 5.28
C THR A 23 0.27 -13.86 6.17
N ALA A 24 1.59 -14.02 5.93
CA ALA A 24 2.45 -14.87 6.76
C ALA A 24 2.57 -14.37 8.21
N ASP A 25 2.53 -13.05 8.41
CA ASP A 25 2.52 -12.39 9.72
C ASP A 25 1.14 -12.45 10.42
N GLY A 26 0.12 -13.03 9.76
CA GLY A 26 -1.22 -13.22 10.32
C GLY A 26 -2.10 -11.98 10.25
N VAL A 27 -1.76 -11.00 9.42
CA VAL A 27 -2.58 -9.80 9.19
C VAL A 27 -3.88 -10.21 8.52
N SER A 28 -5.01 -9.84 9.15
CA SER A 28 -6.34 -10.12 8.61
C SER A 28 -6.97 -8.89 7.95
N ASN A 29 -6.57 -7.70 8.41
CA ASN A 29 -7.13 -6.44 7.98
C ASN A 29 -6.09 -5.33 8.02
N ALA A 30 -5.94 -4.59 6.92
CA ALA A 30 -4.92 -3.56 6.78
C ALA A 30 -5.45 -2.28 6.13
N VAL A 31 -4.76 -1.17 6.39
CA VAL A 31 -4.94 0.08 5.64
C VAL A 31 -3.72 0.33 4.76
N VAL A 32 -3.96 0.72 3.53
CA VAL A 32 -2.91 1.15 2.60
C VAL A 32 -2.87 2.67 2.59
N ILE A 33 -1.71 3.26 2.85
CA ILE A 33 -1.45 4.67 2.66
C ILE A 33 -0.56 4.78 1.42
N TYR A 34 -0.92 5.65 0.49
CA TYR A 34 -0.18 5.77 -0.77
C TYR A 34 -0.01 7.22 -1.16
N ARG A 35 1.05 7.50 -1.93
CA ARG A 35 1.26 8.83 -2.49
C ARG A 35 0.18 9.11 -3.54
N ASN A 36 -0.51 10.24 -3.47
CA ASN A 36 -1.61 10.56 -4.37
C ASN A 36 -1.14 11.09 -5.75
N ASP A 37 -0.21 10.37 -6.38
CA ASP A 37 0.26 10.58 -7.74
C ASP A 37 0.12 9.29 -8.58
N ASP A 38 0.45 9.35 -9.87
CA ASP A 38 0.27 8.22 -10.78
C ASP A 38 1.06 6.98 -10.35
N TYR A 39 2.22 7.20 -9.72
CA TYR A 39 3.03 6.12 -9.18
C TYR A 39 2.35 5.46 -7.97
N GLY A 40 1.98 6.23 -6.96
CA GLY A 40 1.39 5.67 -5.74
C GLY A 40 0.01 5.04 -5.97
N ARG A 41 -0.78 5.57 -6.91
CA ARG A 41 -2.02 4.93 -7.36
C ARG A 41 -1.76 3.55 -7.99
N GLY A 42 -0.79 3.46 -8.89
CA GLY A 42 -0.42 2.18 -9.52
C GLY A 42 0.08 1.14 -8.52
N PHE A 43 0.83 1.57 -7.50
CA PHE A 43 1.25 0.71 -6.40
C PHE A 43 0.05 0.25 -5.54
N ASN A 44 -0.82 1.19 -5.14
CA ASN A 44 -2.02 0.89 -4.37
C ASN A 44 -2.90 -0.16 -5.05
N ASP A 45 -3.16 0.01 -6.35
CA ASP A 45 -4.01 -0.92 -7.11
C ASP A 45 -3.40 -2.32 -7.16
N ALA A 46 -2.07 -2.41 -7.33
CA ALA A 46 -1.37 -3.70 -7.35
C ALA A 46 -1.36 -4.38 -5.97
N LEU A 47 -1.19 -3.61 -4.89
CA LEU A 47 -1.17 -4.12 -3.52
C LEU A 47 -2.56 -4.56 -3.06
N VAL A 48 -3.59 -3.75 -3.28
CA VAL A 48 -4.98 -4.10 -2.92
C VAL A 48 -5.41 -5.36 -3.64
N ALA A 49 -5.13 -5.48 -4.95
CA ALA A 49 -5.42 -6.70 -5.70
C ALA A 49 -4.69 -7.94 -5.15
N ALA A 50 -3.47 -7.78 -4.64
CA ALA A 50 -2.73 -8.87 -4.03
C ALA A 50 -3.26 -9.25 -2.63
N LEU A 51 -3.61 -8.27 -1.80
CA LEU A 51 -4.23 -8.50 -0.48
C LEU A 51 -5.57 -9.22 -0.62
N ASP A 52 -6.41 -8.79 -1.56
CA ASP A 52 -7.69 -9.44 -1.86
C ASP A 52 -7.49 -10.89 -2.32
N ALA A 53 -6.48 -11.14 -3.17
CA ALA A 53 -6.16 -12.49 -3.64
C ALA A 53 -5.68 -13.41 -2.50
N ASN A 54 -5.04 -12.84 -1.48
CA ASN A 54 -4.57 -13.56 -0.29
C ASN A 54 -5.64 -13.64 0.83
N GLY A 55 -6.82 -13.05 0.62
CA GLY A 55 -7.91 -13.05 1.59
C GLY A 55 -7.71 -12.08 2.77
N VAL A 56 -6.82 -11.11 2.63
CA VAL A 56 -6.60 -10.02 3.59
C VAL A 56 -7.51 -8.85 3.21
N GLY A 57 -8.32 -8.38 4.15
CA GLY A 57 -9.17 -7.21 3.92
C GLY A 57 -8.33 -5.94 3.81
N ALA A 58 -8.51 -5.18 2.73
CA ALA A 58 -8.08 -3.79 2.69
C ALA A 58 -9.24 -2.90 3.17
N GLU A 59 -9.25 -2.48 4.44
CA GLU A 59 -10.33 -1.65 5.01
C GLU A 59 -10.44 -0.29 4.33
N ALA A 60 -9.29 0.29 3.98
CA ALA A 60 -9.24 1.56 3.28
C ALA A 60 -7.89 1.76 2.57
N SER A 61 -7.92 2.60 1.54
CA SER A 61 -6.74 3.18 0.90
C SER A 61 -6.76 4.69 1.07
N ILE A 62 -5.74 5.26 1.70
CA ILE A 62 -5.62 6.69 2.03
C ILE A 62 -4.51 7.31 1.18
N GLY A 63 -4.89 8.24 0.30
CA GLY A 63 -3.93 8.99 -0.52
C GLY A 63 -3.42 10.24 0.19
N TYR A 64 -2.10 10.44 0.29
CA TYR A 64 -1.51 11.67 0.82
C TYR A 64 -0.89 12.54 -0.29
N ASP A 65 -0.94 13.87 -0.13
CA ASP A 65 -0.23 14.80 -1.03
C ASP A 65 1.27 14.84 -0.65
N PRO A 66 2.20 14.47 -1.54
CA PRO A 66 3.63 14.49 -1.24
C PRO A 66 4.19 15.89 -0.96
N ASN A 67 3.47 16.95 -1.32
CA ASN A 67 3.86 18.33 -1.06
C ASN A 67 3.22 18.91 0.21
N ALA A 68 2.41 18.13 0.92
CA ALA A 68 1.80 18.57 2.17
C ALA A 68 2.87 18.82 3.24
N THR A 69 2.62 19.82 4.08
CA THR A 69 3.50 20.17 5.22
C THR A 69 3.13 19.42 6.50
N SER A 70 2.03 18.68 6.50
CA SER A 70 1.52 17.85 7.60
C SER A 70 0.71 16.69 7.02
N PHE A 71 0.72 15.56 7.72
CA PHE A 71 -0.02 14.33 7.41
C PHE A 71 -0.96 13.92 8.55
N ASP A 72 -1.33 14.89 9.40
CA ASP A 72 -2.10 14.63 10.63
C ASP A 72 -3.51 14.11 10.32
N ALA A 73 -4.07 14.52 9.18
CA ALA A 73 -5.39 14.08 8.75
C ALA A 73 -5.38 12.60 8.36
N GLU A 74 -4.38 12.16 7.60
CA GLU A 74 -4.19 10.76 7.20
C GLU A 74 -3.89 9.89 8.42
N ALA A 75 -3.02 10.36 9.31
CA ALA A 75 -2.72 9.65 10.56
C ALA A 75 -3.97 9.49 11.46
N ALA A 76 -4.80 10.53 11.56
CA ALA A 76 -6.05 10.47 12.32
C ALA A 76 -7.07 9.49 11.70
N GLN A 77 -7.14 9.42 10.36
CA GLN A 77 -7.99 8.44 9.67
C GLN A 77 -7.53 7.02 9.96
N VAL A 78 -6.23 6.74 9.85
CA VAL A 78 -5.64 5.43 10.15
C VAL A 78 -5.93 4.99 11.58
N ALA A 79 -5.73 5.89 12.55
CA ALA A 79 -5.96 5.62 13.96
C ALA A 79 -7.44 5.29 14.28
N ALA A 80 -8.38 5.78 13.46
CA ALA A 80 -9.81 5.54 13.65
C ALA A 80 -10.29 4.18 13.09
N LEU A 81 -9.53 3.56 12.18
CA LEU A 81 -9.94 2.31 11.51
C LEU A 81 -9.73 1.06 12.38
N GLY A 82 -8.83 1.10 13.36
CA GLY A 82 -8.58 -0.05 14.25
C GLY A 82 -8.02 -1.29 13.54
N VAL A 83 -7.28 -1.09 12.45
CA VAL A 83 -6.65 -2.15 11.63
C VAL A 83 -5.47 -2.82 12.32
N ASP A 84 -5.16 -4.05 11.93
CA ASP A 84 -4.02 -4.83 12.45
C ASP A 84 -2.68 -4.33 11.89
N ALA A 85 -2.69 -3.75 10.70
CA ALA A 85 -1.49 -3.28 10.00
C ALA A 85 -1.72 -2.02 9.16
N VAL A 86 -0.64 -1.25 9.00
CA VAL A 86 -0.56 -0.06 8.13
C VAL A 86 0.57 -0.29 7.12
N VAL A 87 0.27 -0.07 5.84
CA VAL A 87 1.23 -0.18 4.74
C VAL A 87 1.40 1.18 4.06
N LEU A 88 2.62 1.53 3.68
CA LEU A 88 3.03 2.83 3.11
C LEU A 88 3.94 2.67 1.90
#